data_AF-A0AA37XHT0-F1
#
_entry.id   AF-A0AA37XHT0-F1
#
_cell.length_a   1.000
_cell.length_b   1.000
_cell.length_c   1.000
_cell.angle_alpha   90.00
_cell.angle_beta   90.00
_cell.angle_gamma   90.00
#
_symmetry.space_group_name_H-M   'P 1'
#
loop_
_entity.id
_entity.type
_entity.pdbx_description
1 polymer ?
#
loop_
_entity_poly.entity_id
_entity_poly.type
_entity_poly.pdbx_seq_one_letter_code
_entity_poly.pdbx_strand_id
1 'polypeptide(L)'
;MANPYKQILSKPGAWQFSAAGLLARFPISMAGIGIVLMISDGALYGSYGLAGQVSAAYIVAQAIAAPQIAKLIDVYGQARVMRPAIAVSMTSLAALAVVATNLAPTVWLFLLAAIVGATMGSIGSLVRTRWGAVVSNPDELHTAYSLESVLDEVVFVVGPVLATILATTVHPTAGIAVAIVAAVVGGSRSSRSGAPSRPRTGAARAVTDPRSCACA
;
A
#
# COMPACT_ATOMS: atom_id res chain seq x y z
N MET A 1 -21.06 -27.99 1.96
CA MET A 1 -20.47 -27.07 0.95
C MET A 1 -19.19 -26.51 1.55
N ALA A 2 -18.03 -26.74 0.94
CA ALA A 2 -16.77 -26.24 1.50
C ALA A 2 -16.71 -24.71 1.38
N ASN A 3 -16.37 -24.01 2.46
CA ASN A 3 -16.29 -22.55 2.51
C ASN A 3 -15.38 -22.02 1.37
N PRO A 4 -15.91 -21.20 0.43
CA PRO A 4 -15.16 -20.68 -0.72
C PRO A 4 -13.86 -19.98 -0.32
N TYR A 5 -13.84 -19.24 0.79
CA TYR A 5 -12.65 -18.58 1.32
C TYR A 5 -11.57 -19.57 1.76
N LYS A 6 -11.98 -20.67 2.39
CA LYS A 6 -11.04 -21.74 2.80
C LYS A 6 -10.44 -22.41 1.57
N GLN A 7 -11.21 -22.58 0.50
CA GLN A 7 -10.73 -23.18 -0.75
C GLN A 7 -9.65 -22.31 -1.43
N ILE A 8 -9.88 -20.99 -1.58
CA ILE A 8 -8.87 -20.11 -2.20
C ILE A 8 -7.60 -19.97 -1.35
N LEU A 9 -7.72 -19.95 -0.02
CA LEU A 9 -6.57 -19.84 0.89
C LEU A 9 -5.76 -21.14 1.00
N SER A 10 -6.37 -22.28 0.64
CA SER A 10 -5.69 -23.58 0.59
C SER A 10 -4.75 -23.73 -0.61
N LYS A 11 -4.81 -22.80 -1.58
CA LYS A 11 -3.88 -22.80 -2.72
C LYS A 11 -2.44 -22.55 -2.22
N PRO A 12 -1.42 -23.21 -2.80
CA PRO A 12 -0.03 -23.09 -2.33
C PRO A 12 0.43 -21.62 -2.23
N GLY A 13 0.88 -21.21 -1.04
CA GLY A 13 1.37 -19.86 -0.78
C GLY A 13 0.31 -18.75 -0.69
N ALA A 14 -0.97 -19.05 -0.95
CA ALA A 14 -2.03 -18.04 -1.03
C ALA A 14 -2.25 -17.30 0.29
N TRP A 15 -2.39 -18.04 1.39
CA TRP A 15 -2.52 -17.44 2.71
C TRP A 15 -1.28 -16.63 3.12
N GLN A 16 -0.08 -17.06 2.71
CA GLN A 16 1.18 -16.42 3.09
C GLN A 16 1.32 -15.05 2.45
N PHE A 17 1.05 -14.94 1.14
CA PHE A 17 1.16 -13.64 0.47
C PHE A 17 -0.01 -12.72 0.82
N SER A 18 -1.21 -13.25 1.06
CA SER A 18 -2.37 -12.44 1.49
C SER A 18 -2.16 -11.88 2.90
N ALA A 19 -1.69 -12.69 3.85
CA ALA A 19 -1.34 -12.22 5.20
C ALA A 19 -0.15 -11.25 5.20
N ALA A 20 0.86 -11.49 4.36
CA ALA A 20 1.96 -10.55 4.16
C ALA A 20 1.48 -9.22 3.56
N GLY A 21 0.53 -9.28 2.62
CA GLY A 21 -0.14 -8.12 2.04
C GLY A 21 -0.97 -7.33 3.05
N LEU A 22 -1.70 -8.03 3.93
CA LEU A 22 -2.44 -7.42 5.05
C LEU A 22 -1.50 -6.59 5.95
N LEU A 23 -0.40 -7.20 6.41
CA LEU A 23 0.60 -6.50 7.23
C LEU A 23 1.19 -5.29 6.51
N ALA A 24 1.46 -5.45 5.22
CA ALA A 24 2.06 -4.39 4.43
C ALA A 24 1.13 -3.17 4.28
N ARG A 25 -0.19 -3.32 4.41
CA ARG A 25 -1.16 -2.22 4.25
C ARG A 25 -1.32 -1.32 5.47
N PHE A 26 -0.93 -1.75 6.67
CA PHE A 26 -1.10 -0.95 7.89
C PHE A 26 -0.62 0.51 7.79
N PRO A 27 0.51 0.85 7.13
CA PRO A 27 0.94 2.23 6.96
C PRO A 27 -0.08 3.16 6.31
N ILE A 28 -0.84 2.68 5.30
CA ILE A 28 -1.76 3.57 4.59
C ILE A 28 -2.88 4.07 5.51
N SER A 29 -3.30 3.22 6.45
CA SER A 29 -4.34 3.52 7.42
C SER A 29 -3.79 4.29 8.62
N MET A 30 -2.57 3.98 9.07
CA MET A 30 -2.00 4.54 10.30
C MET A 30 -1.31 5.89 10.09
N ALA A 31 -0.71 6.15 8.92
CA ALA A 31 0.18 7.29 8.74
C ALA A 31 -0.52 8.65 8.95
N GLY A 32 -1.72 8.84 8.42
CA GLY A 32 -2.43 10.12 8.51
C GLY A 32 -2.72 10.52 9.96
N ILE A 33 -3.31 9.61 10.75
CA ILE A 33 -3.60 9.86 12.17
C ILE A 33 -2.33 9.85 13.02
N GLY A 34 -1.35 9.00 12.69
CA GLY A 34 -0.06 8.94 13.37
C GLY A 34 0.71 10.25 13.28
N ILE A 35 0.70 10.90 12.11
CA ILE A 35 1.29 12.23 11.91
C ILE A 35 0.61 13.27 12.81
N VAL A 36 -0.73 13.26 12.87
CA VAL A 36 -1.47 14.21 13.69
C VAL A 36 -1.14 14.04 15.17
N LEU A 37 -1.26 12.81 15.68
CA LEU A 37 -1.05 12.52 17.10
C LEU A 37 0.39 12.80 17.52
N MET A 38 1.37 12.51 16.66
CA MET A 38 2.78 12.79 16.91
C MET A 38 3.07 14.29 17.09
N ILE A 39 2.39 15.16 16.33
CA ILE A 39 2.66 16.61 16.29
C ILE A 39 1.76 17.39 17.28
N SER A 40 0.61 16.84 17.64
CA SER A 40 -0.45 17.53 18.38
C SER A 40 -0.06 18.07 19.76
N ASP A 41 -0.98 18.80 20.39
CA ASP A 41 -0.77 19.66 21.55
C ASP A 41 -0.14 18.96 22.78
N GLY A 42 -0.42 17.66 22.96
CA GLY A 42 0.12 16.85 24.05
C GLY A 42 1.38 16.03 23.71
N ALA A 43 1.94 16.20 22.52
CA ALA A 43 3.04 15.38 22.02
C ALA A 43 4.32 16.22 21.81
N LEU A 44 4.68 16.54 20.56
CA LEU A 44 5.98 17.14 20.25
C LEU A 44 5.93 18.66 20.03
N TYR A 45 4.98 19.16 19.23
CA TYR A 45 4.98 20.58 18.81
C TYR A 45 3.96 21.45 19.54
N GLY A 46 3.08 20.89 20.37
CA GLY A 46 2.12 21.72 21.10
C GLY A 46 1.09 22.40 20.18
N SER A 47 0.80 21.83 19.00
CA SER A 47 -0.08 22.50 18.04
C SER A 47 -0.90 21.53 17.19
N TYR A 48 -2.19 21.47 17.49
CA TYR A 48 -3.15 20.71 16.69
C TYR A 48 -3.35 21.31 15.29
N GLY A 49 -3.23 22.64 15.16
CA GLY A 49 -3.29 23.33 13.86
C GLY A 49 -2.15 22.92 12.94
N LEU A 50 -0.91 22.91 13.44
CA LEU A 50 0.25 22.44 12.69
C LEU A 50 0.11 20.96 12.32
N ALA A 51 -0.31 20.12 13.27
CA ALA A 51 -0.53 18.70 13.07
C ALA A 51 -1.51 18.43 11.90
N GLY A 52 -2.62 19.18 11.88
CA GLY A 52 -3.60 19.14 10.80
C GLY A 52 -3.02 19.59 9.46
N GLN A 53 -2.24 20.68 9.42
CA GLN A 53 -1.60 21.16 8.20
C GLN A 53 -0.61 20.16 7.60
N VAL A 54 0.24 19.54 8.43
CA VAL A 54 1.22 18.54 7.97
C VAL A 54 0.51 17.28 7.46
N SER A 55 -0.53 16.83 8.16
CA SER A 55 -1.34 15.69 7.69
C SER A 55 -2.09 16.02 6.40
N ALA A 56 -2.59 17.25 6.24
CA ALA A 56 -3.21 17.71 5.00
C ALA A 56 -2.20 17.71 3.84
N ALA A 57 -0.96 18.16 4.07
CA ALA A 57 0.09 18.10 3.05
C ALA A 57 0.36 16.66 2.58
N TYR A 58 0.40 15.71 3.52
CA TYR A 58 0.48 14.27 3.21
C TYR A 58 -0.69 13.81 2.31
N ILE A 59 -1.94 14.11 2.69
CA ILE A 59 -3.13 13.67 1.94
C ILE A 59 -3.20 14.34 0.56
N VAL A 60 -2.93 15.64 0.46
CA VAL A 60 -2.93 16.38 -0.81
C VAL A 60 -1.86 15.84 -1.75
N ALA A 61 -0.64 15.61 -1.25
CA ALA A 61 0.42 15.01 -2.06
C ALA A 61 0.05 13.61 -2.54
N GLN A 62 -0.58 12.78 -1.69
CA GLN A 62 -1.09 11.47 -2.07
C GLN A 62 -2.17 11.57 -3.15
N ALA A 63 -3.16 12.44 -2.97
CA ALA A 63 -4.25 12.62 -3.93
C ALA A 63 -3.73 13.06 -5.30
N ILE A 64 -2.74 13.96 -5.32
CA ILE A 64 -2.10 14.41 -6.55
C ILE A 64 -1.26 13.29 -7.16
N ALA A 65 -0.48 12.53 -6.39
CA ALA A 65 0.45 11.56 -6.94
C ALA A 65 -0.18 10.20 -7.30
N ALA A 66 -1.31 9.82 -6.69
CA ALA A 66 -1.96 8.53 -6.92
C ALA A 66 -2.25 8.24 -8.41
N PRO A 67 -2.85 9.14 -9.22
CA PRO A 67 -3.07 8.87 -10.64
C PRO A 67 -1.76 8.74 -11.44
N GLN A 68 -0.72 9.45 -11.05
CA GLN A 68 0.58 9.47 -11.73
C GLN A 68 1.28 8.15 -11.48
N ILE A 69 1.25 7.68 -10.23
CA ILE A 69 1.71 6.35 -9.85
C ILE A 69 0.96 5.27 -10.64
N ALA A 70 -0.36 5.38 -10.77
CA ALA A 70 -1.15 4.42 -11.54
C ALA A 70 -0.71 4.36 -13.01
N LYS A 71 -0.54 5.52 -13.66
CA LYS A 71 0.00 5.59 -15.04
C LYS A 71 1.39 4.98 -15.15
N LEU A 72 2.27 5.23 -14.19
CA LEU A 72 3.60 4.64 -14.17
C LEU A 72 3.55 3.11 -14.02
N ILE A 73 2.64 2.60 -13.18
CA ILE A 73 2.40 1.17 -13.01
C ILE A 73 1.96 0.53 -14.33
N ASP A 74 1.06 1.18 -15.06
CA ASP A 74 0.52 0.67 -16.33
C ASP A 74 1.61 0.57 -17.41
N VAL A 75 2.53 1.54 -17.46
CA VAL A 75 3.59 1.60 -18.47
C VAL A 75 4.81 0.74 -18.09
N TYR A 76 5.33 0.90 -16.88
CA TYR A 76 6.61 0.29 -16.46
C TYR A 76 6.46 -1.02 -15.71
N GLY A 77 5.23 -1.41 -15.41
CA GLY A 77 4.91 -2.57 -14.62
C GLY A 77 4.93 -2.27 -13.13
N GLN A 78 4.00 -2.91 -12.44
CA GLN A 78 3.66 -2.62 -11.07
C GLN A 78 4.79 -2.84 -10.05
N ALA A 79 5.48 -3.98 -10.12
CA ALA A 79 6.55 -4.28 -9.17
C ALA A 79 7.75 -3.33 -9.30
N ARG A 80 8.00 -2.83 -10.51
CA ARG A 80 9.12 -1.92 -10.81
C ARG A 80 8.90 -0.53 -10.22
N VAL A 81 7.66 -0.08 -10.16
CA VAL A 81 7.29 1.24 -9.62
C VAL A 81 7.01 1.18 -8.11
N MET A 82 6.34 0.13 -7.64
CA MET A 82 5.93 0.05 -6.23
C MET A 82 7.04 -0.27 -5.25
N ARG A 83 8.05 -1.06 -5.62
CA ARG A 83 9.18 -1.33 -4.74
C ARG A 83 9.95 -0.06 -4.34
N PRO A 84 10.41 0.79 -5.28
CA PRO A 84 11.08 2.03 -4.90
C PRO A 84 10.14 3.00 -4.20
N ALA A 85 8.88 3.11 -4.64
CA ALA A 85 7.90 3.99 -3.99
C ALA A 85 7.71 3.64 -2.50
N ILE A 86 7.52 2.35 -2.17
CA ILE A 86 7.38 1.88 -0.79
C ILE A 86 8.67 2.12 0.01
N ALA A 87 9.85 1.93 -0.59
CA ALA A 87 11.11 2.21 0.09
C ALA A 87 11.26 3.69 0.43
N VAL A 88 10.93 4.58 -0.52
CA VAL A 88 10.96 6.03 -0.31
C VAL A 88 9.92 6.47 0.73
N SER A 89 8.71 5.91 0.69
CA SER A 89 7.66 6.27 1.65
C SER A 89 8.02 5.85 3.07
N MET A 90 8.53 4.62 3.27
CA MET A 90 8.88 4.13 4.60
C MET A 90 10.12 4.83 5.17
N THR A 91 11.12 5.14 4.34
CA THR A 91 12.29 5.91 4.77
C THR A 91 11.93 7.35 5.09
N SER A 92 11.08 7.99 4.29
CA SER A 92 10.60 9.35 4.54
C SER A 92 9.72 9.43 5.78
N LEU A 93 8.92 8.39 6.04
CA LEU A 93 8.07 8.32 7.23
C LEU A 93 8.92 8.11 8.50
N ALA A 94 9.98 7.31 8.42
CA ALA A 94 10.95 7.18 9.51
C ALA A 94 11.69 8.51 9.75
N ALA A 95 12.16 9.15 8.68
CA ALA A 95 12.80 10.47 8.76
C ALA A 95 11.87 11.51 9.37
N LEU A 96 10.58 11.50 9.02
CA LEU A 96 9.57 12.40 9.59
C LEU A 96 9.46 12.23 11.11
N ALA A 97 9.43 10.98 11.58
CA ALA A 97 9.41 10.69 13.02
C ALA A 97 10.69 11.16 13.74
N VAL A 98 11.86 10.99 13.11
CA VAL A 98 13.16 11.46 13.66
C VAL A 98 13.20 12.99 13.71
N VAL A 99 12.85 13.66 12.62
CA VAL A 99 12.83 15.13 12.53
C VAL A 99 11.85 15.72 13.55
N ALA A 100 10.67 15.12 13.69
CA ALA A 100 9.69 15.56 14.67
C ALA A 100 10.19 15.39 16.11
N THR A 101 10.80 14.25 16.45
CA THR A 101 11.33 14.00 17.80
C THR A 101 12.51 14.89 18.18
N ASN A 102 13.26 15.37 17.19
CA ASN A 102 14.31 16.37 17.38
C ASN A 102 13.80 17.82 17.34
N LEU A 103 12.48 18.03 17.28
CA LEU A 103 11.84 19.36 17.21
C LEU A 103 12.43 20.26 16.11
N ALA A 104 12.76 19.65 14.97
CA ALA A 104 13.34 20.36 13.85
C ALA A 104 12.34 21.39 13.24
N PRO A 105 12.81 22.31 12.39
CA PRO A 105 11.94 23.30 11.75
C PRO A 105 10.78 22.67 10.98
N THR A 106 9.60 23.30 11.07
CA THR A 106 8.33 22.76 10.54
C THR A 106 8.37 22.49 9.03
N VAL A 107 9.20 23.21 8.27
CA VAL A 107 9.40 22.98 6.83
C VAL A 107 9.76 21.52 6.51
N TRP A 108 10.57 20.88 7.36
CA TRP A 108 10.96 19.48 7.16
C TRP A 108 9.79 18.51 7.38
N LEU A 109 8.86 18.84 8.28
CA LEU A 109 7.66 18.05 8.50
C LEU A 109 6.79 18.04 7.24
N PHE A 110 6.56 19.23 6.65
CA PHE A 110 5.78 19.35 5.42
C PHE A 110 6.43 18.62 4.24
N LEU A 111 7.73 18.81 4.04
CA LEU A 111 8.46 18.16 2.95
C LEU A 111 8.39 16.64 3.06
N LEU A 112 8.70 16.08 4.23
CA LEU A 112 8.70 14.64 4.43
C LEU A 112 7.29 14.06 4.38
N ALA A 113 6.30 14.72 4.98
CA ALA A 113 4.90 14.30 4.89
C ALA A 113 4.40 14.28 3.44
N ALA A 114 4.77 15.30 2.63
CA ALA A 114 4.45 15.33 1.22
C ALA A 114 5.12 14.20 0.44
N ILE A 115 6.40 13.89 0.71
CA ILE A 115 7.11 12.77 0.07
C ILE A 115 6.45 11.43 0.43
N VAL A 116 6.12 11.22 1.72
CA VAL A 116 5.40 10.03 2.18
C VAL A 116 4.08 9.88 1.40
N GLY A 117 3.29 10.96 1.30
CA GLY A 117 2.02 10.96 0.57
C GLY A 117 2.21 10.65 -0.90
N ALA A 118 3.16 11.33 -1.54
CA ALA A 118 3.45 11.18 -2.95
C ALA A 118 3.97 9.79 -3.34
N THR A 119 4.45 9.00 -2.37
CA THR A 119 5.08 7.69 -2.62
C THR A 119 4.38 6.52 -1.92
N MET A 120 3.30 6.76 -1.17
CA MET A 120 2.60 5.73 -0.37
C MET A 120 2.11 4.55 -1.22
N GLY A 121 1.80 4.77 -2.50
CA GLY A 121 1.48 3.72 -3.47
C GLY A 121 0.27 2.85 -3.07
N SER A 122 0.01 1.78 -3.84
CA SER A 122 -1.07 0.84 -3.54
C SER A 122 -0.54 -0.57 -3.34
N ILE A 123 -0.43 -1.01 -2.09
CA ILE A 123 -0.02 -2.38 -1.74
C ILE A 123 -1.11 -3.39 -2.12
N GLY A 124 -2.39 -3.00 -2.04
CA GLY A 124 -3.50 -3.85 -2.46
C GLY A 124 -3.44 -4.24 -3.94
N SER A 125 -2.94 -3.35 -4.79
CA SER A 125 -2.68 -3.69 -6.18
C SER A 125 -1.73 -4.89 -6.29
N LEU A 126 -0.64 -4.96 -5.48
CA LEU A 126 0.42 -5.98 -5.63
C LEU A 126 -0.10 -7.36 -5.30
N VAL A 127 -0.98 -7.42 -4.32
CA VAL A 127 -1.65 -8.65 -3.88
C VAL A 127 -2.67 -9.09 -4.92
N ARG A 128 -3.47 -8.18 -5.47
CA ARG A 128 -4.47 -8.50 -6.53
C ARG A 128 -3.81 -9.03 -7.81
N THR A 129 -2.69 -8.45 -8.24
CA THR A 129 -1.95 -8.97 -9.41
C THR A 129 -1.38 -10.36 -9.17
N ARG A 130 -1.03 -10.71 -7.92
CA ARG A 130 -0.62 -12.07 -7.56
C ARG A 130 -1.79 -13.05 -7.57
N TRP A 131 -2.95 -12.65 -7.06
CA TRP A 131 -4.17 -13.45 -7.17
C TRP A 131 -4.50 -13.81 -8.62
N GLY A 132 -4.39 -12.83 -9.53
CA GLY A 132 -4.52 -13.05 -10.98
C GLY A 132 -3.54 -14.06 -11.60
N ALA A 133 -2.43 -14.36 -10.93
CA ALA A 133 -1.44 -15.33 -11.38
C ALA A 133 -1.60 -16.70 -10.69
N VAL A 134 -2.26 -16.77 -9.54
CA VAL A 134 -2.49 -17.99 -8.75
C VAL A 134 -3.83 -18.65 -9.09
N VAL A 135 -4.80 -17.88 -9.59
CA VAL A 135 -6.16 -18.32 -9.83
C VAL A 135 -6.55 -18.09 -11.29
N SER A 136 -7.03 -19.16 -11.94
CA SER A 136 -7.43 -19.14 -13.36
C SER A 136 -8.94 -19.00 -13.56
N ASN A 137 -9.75 -19.35 -12.54
CA ASN A 137 -11.21 -19.32 -12.60
C ASN A 137 -11.74 -17.92 -12.22
N PRO A 138 -12.57 -17.26 -13.06
CA PRO A 138 -13.21 -15.99 -12.73
C PRO A 138 -13.95 -15.96 -11.38
N ASP A 139 -14.66 -17.02 -11.00
CA ASP A 139 -15.45 -17.06 -9.76
C ASP A 139 -14.54 -17.11 -8.51
N GLU A 140 -13.43 -17.84 -8.60
CA GLU A 140 -12.42 -17.90 -7.55
C GLU A 140 -11.65 -16.58 -7.45
N LEU A 141 -11.39 -15.89 -8.56
CA LEU A 141 -10.79 -14.55 -8.58
C LEU A 141 -11.72 -13.52 -7.93
N HIS A 142 -13.01 -13.57 -8.23
CA HIS A 142 -14.00 -12.71 -7.57
C HIS A 142 -13.98 -12.94 -6.05
N THR A 143 -13.99 -14.21 -5.62
CA THR A 143 -13.91 -14.58 -4.20
C THR A 143 -12.62 -14.07 -3.55
N ALA A 144 -11.48 -14.18 -4.24
CA ALA A 144 -10.20 -13.67 -3.76
C ALA A 144 -10.19 -12.14 -3.63
N TYR A 145 -10.76 -11.42 -4.59
CA TYR A 145 -10.88 -9.96 -4.49
C TYR A 145 -11.86 -9.54 -3.40
N SER A 146 -12.97 -10.25 -3.20
CA SER A 146 -13.87 -10.03 -2.06
C SER A 146 -13.12 -10.23 -0.73
N LEU A 147 -12.31 -11.28 -0.61
CA LEU A 147 -11.48 -11.50 0.58
C LEU A 147 -10.52 -10.34 0.81
N GLU A 148 -9.77 -9.92 -0.21
CA GLU A 148 -8.83 -8.81 -0.09
C GLU A 148 -9.51 -7.49 0.28
N SER A 149 -10.73 -7.23 -0.21
CA SER A 149 -11.52 -6.06 0.19
C SER A 149 -11.91 -6.12 1.67
N VAL A 150 -12.34 -7.28 2.18
CA VAL A 150 -12.63 -7.44 3.61
C VAL A 150 -11.36 -7.21 4.45
N LEU A 151 -10.22 -7.71 3.99
CA LEU A 151 -8.93 -7.46 4.65
C LEU A 151 -8.55 -5.98 4.63
N ASP A 152 -8.80 -5.28 3.53
CA ASP A 152 -8.58 -3.83 3.41
C ASP A 152 -9.43 -3.08 4.45
N GLU A 153 -10.73 -3.40 4.59
CA GLU A 153 -11.62 -2.80 5.59
C GLU A 153 -11.14 -3.06 7.02
N VAL A 154 -10.72 -4.29 7.34
CA VAL A 154 -10.16 -4.62 8.66
C VAL A 154 -8.93 -3.75 8.96
N VAL A 155 -8.05 -3.52 7.99
CA VAL A 155 -6.90 -2.64 8.16
C VAL A 155 -7.34 -1.20 8.42
N PHE A 156 -8.33 -0.69 7.70
CA PHE A 156 -8.82 0.67 7.88
C PHE A 156 -9.57 0.90 9.18
N VAL A 157 -10.17 -0.14 9.76
CA VAL A 157 -10.80 -0.07 11.08
C VAL A 157 -9.78 -0.24 12.22
N VAL A 158 -8.92 -1.25 12.13
CA VAL A 158 -7.98 -1.60 13.21
C VAL A 158 -6.76 -0.67 13.23
N GLY A 159 -6.27 -0.27 12.06
CA GLY A 159 -5.07 0.56 11.92
C GLY A 159 -5.13 1.87 12.72
N PRO A 160 -6.14 2.73 12.56
CA PRO A 160 -6.18 4.02 13.23
C PRO A 160 -6.36 3.88 14.74
N VAL A 161 -7.13 2.88 15.18
CA VAL A 161 -7.30 2.55 16.61
C VAL A 161 -5.97 2.13 17.21
N LEU A 162 -5.25 1.22 16.55
CA LEU A 162 -3.93 0.77 16.98
C LEU A 162 -2.94 1.94 17.03
N ALA A 163 -2.89 2.78 15.98
CA ALA A 163 -2.03 3.96 15.93
C ALA A 163 -2.33 4.93 17.07
N THR A 164 -3.63 5.15 17.36
CA THR A 164 -4.07 6.05 18.43
C THR A 164 -3.65 5.55 19.79
N ILE A 165 -3.96 4.29 20.12
CA ILE A 165 -3.58 3.69 21.40
C ILE A 165 -2.06 3.75 21.59
N LEU A 166 -1.28 3.39 20.57
CA LEU A 166 0.18 3.44 20.65
C LEU A 166 0.70 4.86 20.87
N ALA A 167 0.15 5.85 20.14
CA ALA A 167 0.58 7.23 20.25
C ALA A 167 0.25 7.84 21.62
N THR A 168 -0.88 7.48 22.22
CA THR A 168 -1.35 8.06 23.49
C THR A 168 -0.87 7.31 24.73
N THR A 169 -0.56 6.02 24.63
CA THR A 169 -0.19 5.19 25.80
C THR A 169 1.27 4.75 25.82
N VAL A 170 1.97 4.73 24.69
CA VAL A 170 3.36 4.26 24.60
C VAL A 170 4.32 5.39 24.29
N HIS A 171 4.19 6.00 23.11
CA HIS A 171 5.05 7.10 22.67
C HIS A 171 4.43 7.77 21.43
N PRO A 172 4.53 9.11 21.24
CA PRO A 172 3.93 9.79 20.09
C PRO A 172 4.28 9.21 18.71
N THR A 173 5.49 8.64 18.56
CA THR A 173 5.96 8.02 17.30
C THR A 173 5.67 6.51 17.19
N ALA A 174 5.15 5.87 18.25
CA ALA A 174 5.00 4.41 18.30
C ALA A 174 4.06 3.88 17.21
N GLY A 175 2.95 4.58 16.93
CA GLY A 175 2.04 4.23 15.83
C GLY A 175 2.74 4.21 14.47
N ILE A 176 3.59 5.21 14.21
CA ILE A 176 4.39 5.30 12.98
C ILE A 176 5.44 4.18 12.92
N ALA A 177 6.13 3.91 14.02
CA ALA A 177 7.13 2.85 14.09
C ALA A 177 6.52 1.47 13.80
N VAL A 178 5.36 1.16 14.41
CA VAL A 178 4.64 -0.10 14.18
C VAL A 178 4.17 -0.21 12.73
N ALA A 179 3.67 0.88 12.15
CA ALA A 179 3.32 0.91 10.73
C ALA A 179 4.52 0.54 9.83
N ILE A 180 5.67 1.18 10.03
CA ILE A 180 6.90 0.90 9.25
C ILE A 180 7.32 -0.56 9.41
N VAL A 181 7.34 -1.08 10.64
CA VAL A 181 7.69 -2.48 10.90
C VAL A 181 6.72 -3.43 10.20
N ALA A 182 5.41 -3.18 10.27
CA ALA A 182 4.41 -3.98 9.58
C ALA A 182 4.62 -3.96 8.05
N ALA A 183 4.96 -2.81 7.48
CA ALA A 183 5.30 -2.64 6.07
C ALA A 183 6.51 -3.48 5.64
N VAL A 184 7.61 -3.38 6.40
CA VAL A 184 8.87 -4.06 6.10
C VAL A 184 8.72 -5.57 6.27
N VAL A 185 8.05 -6.01 7.34
CA VAL A 185 7.80 -7.44 7.59
C VAL A 185 6.86 -8.01 6.52
N GLY A 186 5.77 -7.31 6.19
CA GLY A 186 4.84 -7.72 5.15
C GLY A 186 5.48 -7.74 3.76
N GLY A 187 6.19 -6.69 3.38
CA GLY A 187 6.88 -6.57 2.09
C GLY A 187 8.00 -7.60 1.91
N SER A 188 8.78 -7.87 2.96
CA SER A 188 9.86 -8.87 2.91
C SER A 188 9.34 -10.31 2.83
N ARG A 189 8.26 -10.65 3.55
CA ARG A 189 7.60 -11.95 3.43
C ARG A 189 6.97 -12.12 2.06
N SER A 190 6.27 -11.10 1.57
CA SER A 190 5.68 -11.10 0.22
C SER A 190 6.74 -11.33 -0.84
N SER A 191 7.91 -10.68 -0.75
CA SER A 191 9.00 -10.87 -1.73
C SER A 191 9.58 -12.28 -1.75
N ARG A 192 9.56 -13.00 -0.60
CA ARG A 192 10.06 -14.38 -0.49
C ARG A 192 9.08 -15.43 -1.03
N SER A 193 7.78 -15.15 -1.07
CA SER A 193 6.75 -16.12 -1.48
C SER A 193 6.75 -16.51 -2.97
N GLY A 194 7.75 -16.10 -3.77
CA GLY A 194 7.84 -16.42 -5.20
C GLY A 194 6.76 -15.69 -6.03
N ALA A 195 7.18 -14.92 -7.03
CA ALA A 195 6.23 -14.43 -8.03
C ALA A 195 5.99 -15.54 -9.06
N PRO A 196 4.76 -15.93 -9.38
CA PRO A 196 4.52 -16.63 -10.63
C PRO A 196 4.90 -15.65 -11.75
N SER A 197 5.97 -15.98 -12.47
CA SER A 197 6.33 -15.32 -13.72
C SER A 197 5.12 -15.32 -14.65
N ARG A 198 4.70 -14.14 -15.13
CA ARG A 198 3.65 -14.04 -16.16
C ARG A 198 3.95 -15.02 -17.31
N PRO A 199 2.96 -15.75 -17.83
CA PRO A 199 3.04 -16.22 -19.19
C PRO A 199 3.22 -14.99 -20.07
N ARG A 200 4.30 -14.93 -20.85
CA ARG A 200 4.37 -14.00 -21.99
C ARG A 200 3.21 -14.39 -22.89
N THR A 201 2.14 -13.61 -22.93
CA THR A 201 1.17 -13.67 -24.03
C THR A 201 1.89 -13.18 -25.30
N GLY A 202 2.68 -14.06 -25.89
CA GLY A 202 3.06 -13.98 -27.28
C GLY A 202 1.92 -14.53 -28.11
N ALA A 203 1.00 -13.66 -28.56
CA ALA A 203 0.13 -13.88 -29.72
C ALA A 203 -0.74 -12.64 -29.96
N ALA A 204 -0.11 -11.53 -30.36
CA ALA A 204 -0.75 -10.57 -31.24
C ALA A 204 0.07 -10.53 -32.52
N ARG A 205 0.08 -11.65 -33.25
CA ARG A 205 0.54 -11.72 -34.64
C ARG A 205 -0.69 -11.78 -35.53
N ALA A 206 -0.80 -10.77 -36.39
CA ALA A 206 -1.55 -10.74 -37.64
C ALA A 206 -3.08 -10.93 -37.58
N VAL A 207 -3.81 -9.82 -37.42
CA VAL A 207 -5.01 -9.59 -38.23
C VAL A 207 -4.64 -8.50 -39.23
N THR A 208 -4.08 -8.93 -40.36
CA THR A 208 -3.99 -8.16 -41.59
C THR A 208 -4.44 -9.07 -42.70
N ASP A 209 -5.68 -8.91 -43.18
CA ASP A 209 -5.96 -8.76 -44.62
C ASP A 209 -7.45 -8.39 -44.87
N PRO A 210 -7.76 -7.18 -45.38
CA PRO A 210 -9.10 -6.84 -45.85
C PRO A 210 -9.42 -7.26 -47.31
N ARG A 211 -8.60 -8.07 -47.99
CA ARG A 211 -8.72 -8.26 -49.46
C ARG A 211 -9.44 -9.53 -49.94
N SER A 212 -10.20 -10.25 -49.10
CA SER A 212 -11.01 -11.38 -49.58
C SER A 212 -12.47 -11.01 -49.90
N CYS A 213 -12.73 -9.80 -50.41
CA CYS A 213 -13.93 -9.54 -51.22
C CYS A 213 -13.69 -10.11 -52.61
N ALA A 214 -14.07 -11.37 -52.76
CA ALA A 214 -14.05 -12.10 -54.02
C ALA A 214 -14.89 -11.38 -55.09
N CYS A 215 -14.29 -11.15 -56.25
CA CYS A 215 -15.01 -11.22 -57.52
C CYS A 215 -15.56 -12.64 -57.67
N ALA A 216 -16.88 -12.76 -57.77
CA ALA A 216 -17.60 -13.87 -58.36
C ALA A 216 -18.82 -13.29 -59.07
#